data_AF-A0A834Y6S5-F1
#
_entry.id   AF-A0A834Y6S5-F1
#
_cell.length_a   1.000
_cell.length_b   1.000
_cell.length_c   1.000
_cell.angle_alpha   90.00
_cell.angle_beta   90.00
_cell.angle_gamma   90.00
#
_symmetry.space_group_name_H-M   'P 1'
#
loop_
_entity.id
_entity.type
_entity.pdbx_description
1 polymer ?
#
loop_
_entity_poly.entity_id
_entity_poly.type
_entity_poly.pdbx_seq_one_letter_code
_entity_poly.pdbx_strand_id
1 'polypeptide(L)'
;MAYLMRCQFAKSIPTLSKLLTGSSRLAVEKKLPITVRNYNSLVKNVKHNGLVPVKNVCQKSNKLTGALGIFANQIRASSHGDHVRLWQMERIVAASFVVLFPGVILLQNPIIDVAFSLLVVMHAHWGLEAVILDYARPAVVGKILPKVLMLALYLLSGITLAGLGAVIYNGPGVGGSIKRIWAIGNDKK
;
A
#
# COMPACT_ATOMS: atom_id res chain seq x y z
N MET A 1 4.57 13.32 11.01
CA MET A 1 3.74 12.87 12.14
C MET A 1 2.58 11.95 11.72
N ALA A 2 1.97 12.11 10.54
CA ALA A 2 0.97 11.16 10.00
C ALA A 2 1.48 9.73 9.70
N TYR A 3 2.79 9.56 9.52
CA TYR A 3 3.40 8.23 9.30
C TYR A 3 3.48 7.36 10.57
N LEU A 4 3.52 7.96 11.75
CA LEU A 4 3.71 7.20 13.00
C LEU A 4 2.44 6.49 13.47
N MET A 5 1.26 7.03 13.15
CA MET A 5 -0.03 6.44 13.54
C MET A 5 -0.42 5.23 12.65
N ARG A 6 0.22 5.05 11.49
CA ARG A 6 0.03 3.91 10.58
C ARG A 6 0.69 2.61 11.06
N CYS A 7 1.71 2.73 11.92
CA CYS A 7 2.50 1.59 12.40
C CYS A 7 1.86 0.80 13.54
N GLN A 8 0.80 1.31 14.19
CA GLN A 8 0.18 0.62 15.32
C GLN A 8 -0.96 -0.32 14.91
N PHE A 9 -1.71 -0.01 13.84
CA PHE A 9 -2.81 -0.88 13.41
C PHE A 9 -2.31 -2.17 12.73
N ALA A 10 -1.22 -2.09 11.96
CA ALA A 10 -0.60 -3.26 11.32
C ALA A 10 0.14 -4.20 12.29
N LYS A 11 0.43 -3.74 13.52
CA LYS A 11 1.03 -4.57 14.58
C LYS A 11 -0.01 -5.33 15.40
N SER A 12 -1.30 -4.96 15.30
CA SER A 12 -2.36 -5.46 16.17
C SER A 12 -3.18 -6.62 15.58
N ILE A 13 -2.91 -7.04 14.35
CA ILE A 13 -3.57 -8.20 13.76
C ILE A 13 -2.65 -9.41 13.96
N PRO A 14 -2.96 -10.35 14.87
CA PRO A 14 -2.21 -11.60 14.94
C PRO A 14 -2.34 -12.30 13.59
N THR A 15 -1.20 -12.61 12.99
CA THR A 15 -1.11 -13.43 11.77
C THR A 15 -1.87 -14.73 12.00
N LEU A 16 -2.91 -14.97 11.20
CA LEU A 16 -3.77 -16.16 11.19
C LEU A 16 -2.96 -17.49 11.06
N SER A 17 -1.68 -17.41 10.68
CA SER A 17 -0.73 -18.51 10.71
C SER A 17 -0.41 -19.05 12.11
N LYS A 18 -0.57 -18.26 13.18
CA LYS A 18 -0.28 -18.70 14.56
C LYS A 18 -1.38 -19.56 15.20
N LEU A 19 -2.58 -19.58 14.62
CA LEU A 19 -3.72 -20.37 15.13
C LEU A 19 -3.80 -21.77 14.51
N LEU A 20 -3.07 -22.04 13.42
CA LEU A 20 -3.10 -23.33 12.72
C LEU A 20 -1.86 -24.21 12.96
N THR A 21 -0.78 -23.69 13.54
CA THR A 21 0.40 -24.49 13.91
C THR A 21 0.33 -24.96 15.36
N GLY A 22 -0.70 -25.76 15.65
CA GLY A 22 -0.75 -26.63 16.81
C GLY A 22 -0.24 -28.01 16.44
N SER A 23 0.86 -28.43 17.06
CA SER A 23 1.30 -29.83 17.21
C SER A 23 1.69 -30.62 15.95
N SER A 24 2.98 -30.64 15.64
CA SER A 24 3.79 -31.88 15.61
C SER A 24 5.26 -31.56 15.26
N ARG A 25 6.15 -31.90 16.19
CA ARG A 25 7.60 -31.94 15.96
C ARG A 25 7.89 -33.09 15.00
N LEU A 26 8.31 -32.80 13.77
CA LEU A 26 9.15 -33.70 13.00
C LEU A 26 10.17 -32.86 12.23
N ALA A 27 11.42 -32.96 12.69
CA ALA A 27 12.58 -32.39 12.03
C ALA A 27 12.73 -33.03 10.65
N VAL A 28 12.61 -32.22 9.61
CA VAL A 28 13.01 -32.56 8.25
C VAL A 28 13.97 -31.47 7.79
N GLU A 29 15.25 -31.71 8.07
CA GLU A 29 16.38 -31.00 7.51
C GLU A 29 16.38 -31.23 5.99
N LYS A 30 15.97 -30.21 5.22
CA LYS A 30 16.17 -30.19 3.77
C LYS A 30 17.20 -29.13 3.42
N LYS A 31 18.40 -29.64 3.12
CA LYS A 31 19.57 -29.00 2.52
C LYS A 31 19.22 -27.85 1.57
N LEU A 32 19.77 -26.67 1.85
CA LEU A 32 19.98 -25.60 0.87
C LEU A 32 20.95 -26.10 -0.23
N PRO A 33 20.61 -25.95 -1.52
CA PRO A 33 21.52 -26.33 -2.60
C PRO A 33 22.74 -25.41 -2.64
N ILE A 34 23.88 -26.08 -2.75
CA ILE A 34 25.25 -25.57 -2.85
C ILE A 34 25.43 -24.87 -4.19
N THR A 35 25.47 -23.54 -4.19
CA THR A 35 26.13 -22.68 -5.21
C THR A 35 26.25 -21.32 -4.53
N VAL A 36 27.40 -20.85 -4.01
CA VAL A 36 28.53 -20.30 -4.75
C VAL A 36 29.77 -20.43 -3.86
N ARG A 37 30.53 -21.51 -4.04
CA ARG A 37 31.87 -21.68 -3.46
C ARG A 37 32.85 -21.54 -4.63
N ASN A 38 33.42 -20.34 -4.82
CA ASN A 38 34.78 -20.09 -5.37
C ASN A 38 34.95 -18.67 -5.93
N TYR A 39 35.13 -17.68 -5.05
CA TYR A 39 35.73 -16.38 -5.43
C TYR A 39 37.23 -16.31 -5.08
N ASN A 40 37.72 -17.19 -4.22
CA ASN A 40 39.10 -17.13 -3.69
C ASN A 40 40.15 -17.85 -4.55
N SER A 41 39.77 -18.57 -5.60
CA SER A 41 40.70 -19.26 -6.50
C SER A 41 41.11 -18.42 -7.73
N LEU A 42 40.32 -17.38 -8.08
CA LEU A 42 40.62 -16.50 -9.23
C LEU A 42 41.66 -15.41 -8.91
N VAL A 43 41.85 -15.07 -7.63
CA VAL A 43 42.80 -14.02 -7.21
C VAL A 43 44.24 -14.55 -7.04
N LYS A 44 44.46 -15.88 -7.05
CA LYS A 44 45.79 -16.47 -6.86
C LYS A 44 46.58 -16.73 -8.16
N ASN A 45 45.94 -16.66 -9.33
CA ASN A 45 46.60 -16.91 -10.62
C ASN A 45 47.25 -15.68 -11.27
N VAL A 46 47.24 -14.52 -10.61
CA VAL A 46 47.85 -13.29 -11.14
C VAL A 46 49.27 -13.05 -10.60
N LYS A 47 49.76 -13.86 -9.64
CA LYS A 47 51.04 -13.59 -8.96
C LYS A 47 52.28 -14.26 -9.59
N HIS A 48 52.16 -14.99 -10.71
CA HIS A 48 53.30 -15.77 -11.22
C HIS A 48 53.84 -15.45 -12.62
N ASN A 49 53.19 -14.61 -13.43
CA ASN A 49 53.73 -14.25 -14.75
C ASN A 49 53.96 -12.74 -14.86
N GLY A 50 55.21 -12.38 -15.15
CA GLY A 50 55.75 -11.03 -15.06
C GLY A 50 55.11 -9.98 -15.97
N LEU A 51 55.15 -8.75 -15.45
CA LEU A 51 55.32 -7.46 -16.13
C LEU A 51 55.08 -7.41 -17.64
N VAL A 52 53.88 -6.96 -18.04
CA VAL A 52 53.72 -6.11 -19.23
C VAL A 52 52.79 -4.95 -18.84
N PRO A 53 53.25 -3.68 -18.87
CA PRO A 53 52.39 -2.54 -18.61
C PRO A 53 51.54 -2.28 -19.86
N VAL A 54 50.27 -2.69 -19.85
CA VAL A 54 49.31 -2.26 -20.87
C VAL A 54 49.00 -0.78 -20.63
N LYS A 55 49.76 0.07 -21.31
CA LYS A 55 49.47 1.50 -21.45
C LYS A 55 48.21 1.65 -22.31
N ASN A 56 47.28 2.47 -21.82
CA ASN A 56 46.19 3.13 -22.55
C ASN A 56 45.03 2.25 -23.06
N VAL A 57 44.17 1.79 -22.14
CA VAL A 57 42.74 1.65 -22.49
C VAL A 57 42.04 2.96 -22.13
N CYS A 58 41.63 3.64 -23.19
CA CYS A 58 40.93 4.91 -23.23
C CYS A 58 39.84 5.00 -22.15
N GLN A 59 40.06 5.92 -21.21
CA GLN A 59 39.07 6.43 -20.26
C GLN A 59 37.99 7.23 -21.02
N LYS A 60 37.09 6.53 -21.71
CA LYS A 60 35.92 7.12 -22.37
C LYS A 60 34.66 6.30 -22.08
N SER A 61 34.33 6.16 -20.79
CA SER A 61 33.04 5.62 -20.34
C SER A 61 32.49 6.35 -19.11
N ASN A 62 32.61 7.69 -19.08
CA ASN A 62 31.97 8.51 -18.04
C ASN A 62 30.56 8.99 -18.46
N LYS A 63 30.02 8.50 -19.58
CA LYS A 63 28.65 8.84 -20.04
C LYS A 63 27.64 7.70 -19.99
N LEU A 64 28.06 6.45 -19.73
CA LEU A 64 27.13 5.32 -19.58
C LEU A 64 26.73 5.04 -18.12
N THR A 65 27.52 5.53 -17.16
CA THR A 65 27.21 5.47 -15.73
C THR A 65 26.13 6.45 -15.29
N GLY A 66 25.87 7.51 -16.07
CA GLY A 66 24.78 8.46 -15.80
C GLY A 66 23.39 7.90 -16.10
N ALA A 67 23.26 7.12 -17.19
CA ALA A 67 21.97 6.54 -17.59
C ALA A 67 21.51 5.44 -16.63
N LEU A 68 22.42 4.59 -16.15
CA LEU A 68 22.10 3.54 -15.17
C LEU A 68 21.86 4.10 -13.76
N GLY A 69 22.44 5.27 -13.41
CA GLY A 69 22.16 5.97 -12.16
C GLY A 69 20.73 6.55 -12.08
N ILE A 70 20.16 6.96 -13.22
CA ILE A 70 18.79 7.50 -13.28
C ILE A 70 17.75 6.38 -13.11
N PHE A 71 18.02 5.17 -13.61
CA PHE A 71 17.19 3.99 -13.34
C PHE A 71 17.39 3.44 -11.92
N ALA A 72 18.59 3.56 -11.34
CA ALA A 72 18.87 3.13 -9.97
C ALA A 72 18.23 4.06 -8.91
N ASN A 73 18.07 5.36 -9.18
CA ASN A 73 17.36 6.29 -8.29
C ASN A 73 15.84 6.08 -8.26
N GLN A 74 15.29 5.30 -9.21
CA GLN A 74 13.90 4.83 -9.18
C GLN A 74 13.70 3.61 -8.29
N ILE A 75 14.78 2.96 -7.80
CA ILE A 75 14.70 2.00 -6.71
C ILE A 75 14.54 2.78 -5.40
N ARG A 76 13.32 3.30 -5.24
CA ARG A 76 12.61 3.37 -3.97
C ARG A 76 13.46 3.96 -2.84
N ALA A 77 13.50 5.29 -2.78
CA ALA A 77 13.49 5.98 -1.49
C ALA A 77 12.18 5.62 -0.77
N SER A 78 12.06 4.38 -0.29
CA SER A 78 11.05 3.94 0.66
C SER A 78 11.34 4.68 1.95
N SER A 79 10.75 5.85 2.06
CA SER A 79 10.65 6.56 3.33
C SER A 79 9.85 5.68 4.29
N HIS A 80 10.57 4.90 5.09
CA HIS A 80 10.25 4.45 6.44
C HIS A 80 8.92 3.69 6.73
N GLY A 81 8.43 2.84 5.83
CA GLY A 81 7.29 1.94 6.11
C GLY A 81 7.13 0.78 5.13
N ASP A 82 6.46 -0.31 5.55
CA ASP A 82 6.15 -1.49 4.72
C ASP A 82 5.12 -1.17 3.63
N HIS A 83 5.51 -0.43 2.59
CA HIS A 83 4.65 0.01 1.47
C HIS A 83 3.97 -1.14 0.72
N VAL A 84 4.60 -2.33 0.70
CA VAL A 84 4.04 -3.52 0.06
C VAL A 84 2.79 -4.00 0.79
N ARG A 85 2.78 -3.95 2.12
CA ARG A 85 1.64 -4.40 2.93
C ARG A 85 0.46 -3.44 2.81
N LEU A 86 0.75 -2.13 2.77
CA LEU A 86 -0.27 -1.10 2.51
C LEU A 86 -0.94 -1.32 1.15
N TRP A 87 -0.14 -1.51 0.10
CA TRP A 87 -0.64 -1.79 -1.24
C TRP A 87 -1.51 -3.06 -1.28
N GLN A 88 -1.09 -4.14 -0.61
CA GLN A 88 -1.89 -5.36 -0.48
C GLN A 88 -3.23 -5.11 0.22
N MET A 89 -3.23 -4.35 1.32
CA MET A 89 -4.46 -3.99 2.04
C MET A 89 -5.42 -3.17 1.17
N GLU A 90 -4.92 -2.21 0.40
CA GLU A 90 -5.75 -1.45 -0.54
C GLU A 90 -6.42 -2.36 -1.57
N ARG A 91 -5.69 -3.36 -2.10
CA ARG A 91 -6.26 -4.33 -3.05
C ARG A 91 -7.33 -5.21 -2.40
N ILE A 92 -7.11 -5.65 -1.16
CA ILE A 92 -8.09 -6.46 -0.41
C ILE A 92 -9.36 -5.64 -0.16
N VAL A 93 -9.23 -4.38 0.28
CA VAL A 93 -10.38 -3.49 0.48
C VAL A 93 -11.10 -3.24 -0.84
N ALA A 94 -10.38 -2.98 -1.94
CA ALA A 94 -10.98 -2.81 -3.26
C ALA A 94 -11.76 -4.07 -3.72
N ALA A 95 -11.17 -5.25 -3.53
CA ALA A 95 -11.81 -6.53 -3.88
C ALA A 95 -13.05 -6.80 -3.02
N SER A 96 -13.06 -6.38 -1.75
CA SER A 96 -14.22 -6.58 -0.86
C SER A 96 -15.49 -5.87 -1.34
N PHE A 97 -15.37 -4.74 -2.05
CA PHE A 97 -16.53 -4.03 -2.60
C PHE A 97 -17.30 -4.83 -3.64
N VAL A 98 -16.64 -5.74 -4.37
CA VAL A 98 -17.30 -6.59 -5.37
C VAL A 98 -18.42 -7.42 -4.73
N VAL A 99 -18.22 -7.86 -3.48
CA VAL A 99 -19.21 -8.64 -2.72
C VAL A 99 -20.12 -7.73 -1.90
N LEU A 100 -19.56 -6.69 -1.26
CA LEU A 100 -20.33 -5.84 -0.37
C LEU A 100 -21.32 -4.94 -1.11
N PHE A 101 -20.99 -4.46 -2.31
CA PHE A 101 -21.88 -3.58 -3.07
C PHE A 101 -23.24 -4.23 -3.38
N PRO A 102 -23.32 -5.44 -3.99
CA PRO A 102 -24.60 -6.13 -4.13
C PRO A 102 -25.19 -6.55 -2.78
N GLY A 103 -24.35 -6.90 -1.79
CA GLY A 103 -24.81 -7.29 -0.44
C GLY A 103 -25.60 -6.18 0.28
N VAL A 104 -25.15 -4.94 0.21
CA VAL A 104 -25.80 -3.76 0.81
C VAL A 104 -27.20 -3.53 0.22
N ILE A 105 -27.34 -3.70 -1.11
CA ILE A 105 -28.61 -3.47 -1.79
C ILE A 105 -29.60 -4.61 -1.51
N LEU A 106 -29.15 -5.86 -1.49
CA LEU A 106 -30.03 -7.02 -1.33
C LEU A 106 -30.46 -7.24 0.13
N LEU A 107 -29.51 -7.25 1.07
CA LEU A 107 -29.75 -7.72 2.44
C LEU A 107 -30.20 -6.60 3.39
N GLN A 108 -29.88 -5.33 3.08
CA GLN A 108 -30.26 -4.14 3.88
C GLN A 108 -30.08 -4.34 5.39
N ASN A 109 -28.96 -4.92 5.78
CA ASN A 109 -28.65 -5.22 7.17
C ASN A 109 -27.73 -4.12 7.72
N PRO A 110 -28.01 -3.55 8.91
CA PRO A 110 -27.19 -2.50 9.49
C PRO A 110 -25.72 -2.90 9.68
N ILE A 111 -25.42 -4.18 9.94
CA ILE A 111 -24.04 -4.68 10.11
C ILE A 111 -23.27 -4.57 8.79
N ILE A 112 -23.92 -4.95 7.68
CA ILE A 112 -23.32 -4.90 6.34
C ILE A 112 -23.16 -3.44 5.91
N ASP A 113 -24.11 -2.58 6.24
CA ASP A 113 -24.05 -1.14 5.96
C ASP A 113 -22.90 -0.46 6.75
N VAL A 114 -22.68 -0.83 8.01
CA VAL A 114 -21.52 -0.35 8.79
C VAL A 114 -20.21 -0.81 8.17
N ALA A 115 -20.09 -2.10 7.82
CA ALA A 115 -18.88 -2.65 7.20
C ALA A 115 -18.59 -1.95 5.86
N PHE A 116 -19.60 -1.78 5.01
CA PHE A 116 -19.49 -1.05 3.75
C PHE A 116 -19.08 0.41 3.95
N SER A 117 -19.68 1.10 4.94
CA SER A 117 -19.37 2.50 5.27
C SER A 117 -17.93 2.69 5.77
N LEU A 118 -17.43 1.77 6.59
CA LEU A 118 -16.04 1.81 7.05
C LEU A 118 -15.08 1.60 5.89
N LEU A 119 -15.36 0.61 5.05
CA LEU A 119 -14.50 0.28 3.92
C LEU A 119 -14.49 1.39 2.87
N VAL A 120 -15.64 1.99 2.53
CA VAL A 120 -15.71 3.08 1.55
C VAL A 120 -14.92 4.30 2.01
N VAL A 121 -15.02 4.67 3.29
CA VAL A 121 -14.25 5.79 3.86
C VAL A 121 -12.76 5.46 3.87
N MET A 122 -12.38 4.25 4.28
CA MET A 122 -10.98 3.81 4.29
C MET A 122 -10.37 3.82 2.89
N HIS A 123 -11.08 3.26 1.90
CA HIS A 123 -10.65 3.24 0.51
C HIS A 123 -10.49 4.65 -0.07
N ALA A 124 -11.47 5.53 0.17
CA ALA A 124 -11.42 6.91 -0.26
C ALA A 124 -10.28 7.68 0.42
N HIS A 125 -10.04 7.46 1.72
CA HIS A 125 -8.96 8.11 2.46
C HIS A 125 -7.59 7.77 1.86
N TRP A 126 -7.30 6.49 1.61
CA TRP A 126 -6.03 6.07 1.01
C TRP A 126 -5.90 6.54 -0.45
N GLY A 127 -6.97 6.46 -1.24
CA GLY A 127 -6.97 6.93 -2.62
C GLY A 127 -6.73 8.44 -2.74
N LEU A 128 -7.42 9.24 -1.94
CA LEU A 128 -7.25 10.70 -1.93
C LEU A 128 -5.89 11.12 -1.39
N GLU A 129 -5.34 10.40 -0.42
CA GLU A 129 -3.98 10.66 0.06
C GLU A 129 -2.96 10.53 -1.07
N ALA A 130 -3.04 9.46 -1.87
CA ALA A 130 -2.15 9.27 -3.01
C ALA A 130 -2.30 10.42 -4.03
N VAL A 131 -3.54 10.84 -4.32
CA VAL A 131 -3.82 11.99 -5.20
C VAL A 131 -3.19 13.28 -4.66
N ILE A 132 -3.32 13.55 -3.36
CA ILE A 132 -2.70 14.73 -2.74
C ILE A 132 -1.18 14.65 -2.85
N LEU A 133 -0.57 13.49 -2.62
CA LEU A 133 0.88 13.32 -2.72
C LEU A 133 1.40 13.49 -4.16
N ASP A 134 0.63 13.05 -5.15
CA ASP A 134 1.03 13.15 -6.56
C ASP A 134 0.93 14.59 -7.10
N TYR A 135 -0.15 15.30 -6.74
CA TYR A 135 -0.46 16.61 -7.33
C TYR A 135 -0.12 17.81 -6.44
N ALA A 136 -0.20 17.70 -5.11
CA ALA A 136 0.16 18.78 -4.19
C ALA A 136 1.67 18.79 -3.93
N ARG A 137 2.48 18.86 -5.00
CA ARG A 137 3.94 18.87 -4.87
C ARG A 137 4.42 20.21 -4.30
N PRO A 138 5.22 20.25 -3.22
CA PRO A 138 5.68 21.50 -2.60
C PRO A 138 6.42 22.46 -3.55
N ALA A 139 7.00 21.93 -4.62
CA ALA A 139 7.69 22.71 -5.64
C ALA A 139 6.74 23.56 -6.51
N VAL A 140 5.48 23.14 -6.67
CA VAL A 140 4.49 23.84 -7.52
C VAL A 140 3.53 24.68 -6.67
N VAL A 141 3.03 24.10 -5.58
CA VAL A 141 1.95 24.70 -4.78
C VAL A 141 2.42 25.35 -3.48
N GLY A 142 3.74 25.33 -3.21
CA GLY A 142 4.32 25.83 -1.97
C GLY A 142 4.26 24.83 -0.81
N LYS A 143 5.01 25.13 0.26
CA LYS A 143 5.25 24.19 1.39
C LYS A 143 4.08 24.04 2.36
N ILE A 144 3.12 24.97 2.33
CA ILE A 144 2.02 25.05 3.31
C ILE A 144 0.83 24.23 2.84
N LEU A 145 0.48 24.34 1.56
CA LEU A 145 -0.72 23.74 0.98
C LEU A 145 -0.80 22.21 1.19
N PRO A 146 0.27 21.42 1.00
CA PRO A 146 0.20 19.96 1.17
C PRO A 146 -0.11 19.55 2.62
N LYS A 147 0.27 20.37 3.61
CA LYS A 147 -0.04 20.11 5.03
C LYS A 147 -1.52 20.39 5.33
N VAL A 148 -2.05 21.45 4.74
CA VAL A 148 -3.47 21.81 4.88
C VAL A 148 -4.35 20.76 4.21
N LEU A 149 -4.01 20.29 3.01
CA LEU A 149 -4.78 19.23 2.33
C LEU A 149 -4.76 17.92 3.12
N MET A 150 -3.62 17.54 3.72
CA MET A 150 -3.58 16.35 4.57
C MET A 150 -4.46 16.50 5.81
N LEU A 151 -4.46 17.66 6.45
CA LEU A 151 -5.36 17.93 7.58
C LEU A 151 -6.84 17.87 7.14
N ALA A 152 -7.17 18.52 6.02
CA ALA A 152 -8.51 18.52 5.45
C ALA A 152 -8.97 17.11 5.10
N LEU A 153 -8.08 16.24 4.59
CA LEU A 153 -8.38 14.85 4.31
C LEU A 153 -8.77 14.08 5.58
N TYR A 154 -8.03 14.24 6.69
CA TYR A 154 -8.39 13.59 7.95
C TYR A 154 -9.74 14.06 8.48
N LEU A 155 -10.00 15.36 8.43
CA LEU A 155 -11.29 15.93 8.84
C LEU A 155 -12.43 15.42 7.94
N LEU A 156 -12.23 15.43 6.63
CA LEU A 156 -13.20 14.94 5.65
C LEU A 156 -13.54 13.48 5.93
N SER A 157 -12.54 12.62 6.14
CA SER A 157 -12.78 11.20 6.45
C SER A 157 -13.52 11.02 7.77
N GLY A 158 -13.19 11.77 8.82
CA GLY A 158 -13.87 11.72 10.11
C GLY A 158 -15.34 12.17 10.02
N ILE A 159 -15.59 13.31 9.38
CA ILE A 159 -16.95 13.86 9.17
C ILE A 159 -17.77 12.90 8.31
N THR A 160 -17.19 12.36 7.24
CA THR A 160 -17.89 11.42 6.36
C THR A 160 -18.24 10.14 7.11
N LEU A 161 -17.32 9.57 7.89
CA LEU A 161 -17.60 8.37 8.68
C LEU A 161 -18.69 8.61 9.72
N ALA A 162 -18.65 9.75 10.42
CA ALA A 162 -19.68 10.14 11.37
C ALA A 162 -21.04 10.34 10.69
N GLY A 163 -21.05 10.96 9.50
CA GLY A 163 -22.25 11.17 8.70
C GLY A 163 -22.90 9.86 8.25
N LEU A 164 -22.12 8.92 7.69
CA LEU A 164 -22.63 7.60 7.34
C LEU A 164 -23.10 6.83 8.59
N GLY A 165 -22.37 6.93 9.70
CA GLY A 165 -22.80 6.34 10.98
C GLY A 165 -24.14 6.89 11.46
N ALA A 166 -24.36 8.21 11.35
CA ALA A 166 -25.62 8.85 11.70
C ALA A 166 -26.80 8.38 10.82
N VAL A 167 -26.56 8.16 9.52
CA VAL A 167 -27.55 7.60 8.57
C VAL A 167 -27.89 6.16 8.90
N ILE A 168 -26.93 5.37 9.37
CA ILE A 168 -27.18 3.98 9.77
C ILE A 168 -27.93 3.91 11.10
N TYR A 169 -27.58 4.75 12.07
CA TYR A 169 -28.17 4.71 13.40
C TYR A 169 -29.58 5.31 13.45
N ASN A 170 -29.80 6.45 12.79
CA ASN A 170 -31.08 7.17 12.84
C ASN A 170 -31.96 6.95 11.60
N GLY A 171 -31.41 6.34 10.54
CA GLY A 171 -32.05 6.25 9.23
C GLY A 171 -32.22 4.82 8.73
N PRO A 172 -32.62 4.66 7.45
CA PRO A 172 -32.87 3.35 6.83
C PRO A 172 -31.57 2.61 6.44
N GLY A 173 -30.40 3.06 6.90
CA GLY A 173 -29.10 2.54 6.44
C GLY A 173 -28.68 3.09 5.07
N VAL A 174 -27.48 2.70 4.65
CA VAL A 174 -26.89 3.14 3.37
C VAL A 174 -27.64 2.48 2.21
N GLY A 175 -27.87 1.16 2.28
CA GLY A 175 -28.59 0.42 1.25
C GLY A 175 -30.05 0.88 1.11
N GLY A 176 -30.72 1.13 2.23
CA GLY A 176 -32.09 1.68 2.25
C GLY A 176 -32.17 3.09 1.67
N SER A 177 -31.20 3.94 1.97
CA SER A 177 -31.14 5.30 1.40
C SER A 177 -30.97 5.27 -0.12
N ILE A 178 -30.11 4.39 -0.64
CA ILE A 178 -29.93 4.22 -2.10
C ILE A 178 -31.22 3.78 -2.78
N LYS A 179 -31.95 2.82 -2.21
CA LYS A 179 -33.25 2.39 -2.77
C LYS A 179 -34.29 3.51 -2.79
N ARG A 180 -34.34 4.33 -1.73
CA ARG A 180 -35.26 5.48 -1.64
C ARG A 180 -34.93 6.54 -2.68
N ILE A 181 -33.65 6.84 -2.87
CA ILE A 181 -33.19 7.77 -3.91
C ILE A 181 -33.59 7.26 -5.30
N TRP A 182 -33.50 5.95 -5.55
CA TRP A 182 -33.93 5.37 -6.82
C TRP A 182 -35.46 5.39 -7.00
N ALA A 183 -36.22 5.21 -5.91
CA ALA A 183 -37.68 5.14 -5.95
C ALA A 183 -38.36 6.50 -6.21
N ILE A 184 -37.67 7.63 -5.99
CA ILE A 184 -38.23 9.00 -6.08
C ILE A 184 -38.88 9.33 -7.45
N GLY A 185 -38.50 8.63 -8.51
CA GLY A 185 -39.07 8.83 -9.85
C GLY A 185 -40.26 7.93 -10.20
N ASN A 186 -40.60 6.97 -9.33
CA ASN A 186 -41.63 5.96 -9.59
C ASN A 186 -42.98 6.29 -8.94
N ASP A 187 -43.11 7.46 -8.32
CA ASP A 187 -44.37 7.93 -7.76
C ASP A 187 -45.33 8.24 -8.91
N LYS A 188 -46.30 7.34 -9.13
CA LYS A 188 -47.27 7.47 -10.21
C LYS A 188 -48.09 8.76 -10.04
N LYS A 189 -48.15 9.55 -11.10
CA LYS A 189 -49.28 10.47 -11.35
C LYS A 189 -50.53 9.66 -11.66
#